data_AF-A0A352A7U2-F1
#
_entry.id   AF-A0A352A7U2-F1
#
_cell.length_a   1.000
_cell.length_b   1.000
_cell.length_c   1.000
_cell.angle_alpha   90.00
_cell.angle_beta   90.00
_cell.angle_gamma   90.00
#
_symmetry.space_group_name_H-M   'P 1'
#
loop_
_entity.id
_entity.type
_entity.pdbx_description
1 polymer ?
#
loop_
_entity_poly.entity_id
_entity_poly.type
_entity_poly.pdbx_seq_one_letter_code
_entity_poly.pdbx_strand_id
1 'polypeptide(L)'
;MNKENDNKYESVLKYNPVCCHEIMKKYLHTLFNLRETIVFIWLKNEKSFWYFIKQTNNNTLEGYIKGKNGWIYRPIKIKNIASYY
;
A
#
# COMPACT_ATOMS: atom_id res chain seq x y z
N MET A 1 12.51 19.81 4.76
CA MET A 1 11.85 18.63 4.15
C MET A 1 12.37 18.52 2.73
N ASN A 2 13.29 17.57 2.49
CA ASN A 2 14.14 17.53 1.28
C ASN A 2 13.35 17.13 0.04
N LYS A 3 13.39 17.98 -1.00
CA LYS A 3 12.71 17.85 -2.29
C LYS A 3 13.22 16.72 -3.20
N GLU A 4 14.33 16.08 -2.87
CA GLU A 4 14.97 15.08 -3.74
C GLU A 4 14.34 13.68 -3.64
N ASN A 5 13.64 13.35 -2.55
CA ASN A 5 13.04 12.03 -2.38
C ASN A 5 11.69 11.85 -3.10
N ASP A 6 10.99 12.93 -3.45
CA ASP A 6 9.67 12.83 -4.11
C ASP A 6 9.80 12.29 -5.54
N ASN A 7 10.90 12.56 -6.23
CA ASN A 7 11.03 12.29 -7.66
C ASN A 7 11.20 10.79 -7.99
N LYS A 8 11.73 9.98 -7.06
CA LYS A 8 11.99 8.55 -7.28
C LYS A 8 10.72 7.71 -7.22
N TYR A 9 9.76 8.10 -6.38
CA TYR A 9 8.49 7.36 -6.21
C TYR A 9 7.43 7.74 -7.24
N GLU A 10 7.50 8.93 -7.84
CA GLU A 10 6.50 9.39 -8.82
C GLU A 10 6.41 8.49 -10.07
N SER A 11 7.50 7.84 -10.48
CA SER A 11 7.47 6.86 -11.57
C SER A 11 6.77 5.55 -11.17
N VAL A 12 7.02 5.06 -9.96
CA VAL A 12 6.39 3.86 -9.39
C VAL A 12 4.89 4.09 -9.19
N LEU A 13 4.49 5.26 -8.67
CA LEU A 13 3.09 5.58 -8.40
C LEU A 13 2.23 5.71 -9.68
N LYS A 14 2.87 5.91 -10.85
CA LYS A 14 2.19 5.90 -12.16
C LYS A 14 2.01 4.49 -12.72
N TYR A 15 2.80 3.53 -12.26
CA TYR A 15 2.65 2.14 -12.63
C TYR A 15 1.40 1.57 -11.95
N ASN A 16 0.60 0.83 -12.72
CA ASN A 16 -0.54 0.09 -12.18
C ASN A 16 -0.20 -1.40 -12.35
N PRO A 17 0.25 -2.08 -11.28
CA PRO A 17 0.62 -3.48 -11.38
C PRO A 17 -0.55 -4.30 -11.93
N VAL A 18 -0.26 -5.20 -12.87
CA VAL A 18 -1.26 -6.13 -13.41
C VAL A 18 -1.35 -7.32 -12.45
N CYS A 19 -2.59 -7.81 -12.23
CA CYS A 19 -3.01 -8.86 -11.28
C CYS A 19 -2.12 -10.13 -11.20
N CYS A 20 -1.25 -10.37 -12.19
CA CYS A 20 -0.40 -11.56 -12.27
C CYS A 20 0.90 -11.49 -11.44
N HIS A 21 1.21 -10.37 -10.77
CA HIS A 21 2.36 -10.27 -9.84
C HIS A 21 1.96 -10.34 -8.36
N GLU A 22 0.71 -10.71 -8.07
CA GLU A 22 0.18 -10.74 -6.71
C GLU A 22 0.97 -11.68 -5.80
N ILE A 23 1.49 -11.12 -4.72
CA ILE A 23 1.84 -11.91 -3.55
C ILE A 23 0.51 -12.46 -2.99
N MET A 24 0.20 -13.73 -3.34
CA MET A 24 -1.01 -14.44 -2.91
C MET A 24 -1.22 -14.33 -1.40
N LYS A 25 -2.50 -14.41 -0.96
CA LYS A 25 -2.99 -14.42 0.44
C LYS A 25 -2.06 -15.04 1.49
N LYS A 26 -1.27 -16.06 1.11
CA LYS A 26 -0.30 -16.77 1.95
C LYS A 26 0.71 -15.84 2.62
N TYR A 27 1.01 -14.67 2.06
CA TYR A 27 1.97 -13.72 2.63
C TYR A 27 1.36 -12.42 3.15
N LEU A 28 0.05 -12.31 3.39
CA LEU A 28 -0.48 -11.08 4.02
C LEU A 28 0.15 -10.79 5.40
N HIS A 29 0.70 -11.82 6.05
CA HIS A 29 1.45 -11.69 7.30
C HIS A 29 2.81 -10.97 7.13
N THR A 30 3.36 -10.83 5.92
CA THR A 30 4.61 -10.08 5.72
C THR A 30 4.39 -8.58 5.71
N LEU A 31 3.14 -8.10 5.55
CA LEU A 31 2.78 -6.67 5.68
C LEU A 31 3.21 -6.10 7.04
N PHE A 32 3.27 -6.92 8.09
CA PHE A 32 3.75 -6.51 9.41
C PHE A 32 5.22 -6.07 9.40
N ASN A 33 6.01 -6.55 8.44
CA ASN A 33 7.43 -6.24 8.31
C ASN A 33 7.69 -5.08 7.32
N LEU A 34 6.68 -4.62 6.57
CA LEU A 34 6.82 -3.59 5.54
C LEU A 34 6.60 -2.18 6.07
N ARG A 35 7.16 -1.87 7.25
CA ARG A 35 7.10 -0.52 7.82
C ARG A 35 7.77 0.49 6.88
N GLU A 36 7.21 1.68 6.78
CA GLU A 36 7.72 2.80 5.97
C GLU A 36 7.89 2.45 4.48
N THR A 37 7.06 1.52 3.99
CA THR A 37 7.10 1.02 2.61
C THR A 37 5.84 1.43 1.85
N ILE A 38 6.01 1.77 0.57
CA ILE A 38 4.89 1.98 -0.35
C ILE A 38 4.57 0.66 -1.06
N VAL A 39 3.31 0.22 -0.98
CA VAL A 39 2.81 -0.99 -1.62
C VAL A 39 1.57 -0.66 -2.46
N PHE A 40 1.30 -1.44 -3.48
CA PHE A 40 0.02 -1.39 -4.16
C PHE A 40 -0.92 -2.42 -3.53
N ILE A 41 -2.09 -2.00 -3.05
CA ILE A 41 -3.04 -2.86 -2.35
C ILE A 41 -4.25 -3.11 -3.24
N TRP A 42 -4.67 -4.37 -3.35
CA TRP A 42 -6.01 -4.73 -3.81
C TRP A 42 -6.87 -5.16 -2.64
N LEU A 43 -8.03 -4.52 -2.51
CA LEU A 43 -9.05 -4.88 -1.54
C LEU A 43 -10.01 -5.92 -2.14
N LYS A 44 -10.63 -6.71 -1.27
CA LYS A 44 -11.66 -7.70 -1.65
C LYS A 44 -12.92 -7.09 -2.29
N ASN A 45 -13.11 -5.77 -2.19
CA ASN A 45 -14.23 -5.05 -2.80
C ASN A 45 -13.86 -4.39 -4.14
N GLU A 46 -12.89 -4.98 -4.87
CA GLU A 46 -12.45 -4.56 -6.20
C GLU A 46 -11.80 -3.16 -6.26
N LYS A 47 -11.52 -2.54 -5.12
CA LYS A 47 -10.76 -1.28 -5.06
C LYS A 47 -9.28 -1.57 -4.94
N SER A 48 -8.46 -0.83 -5.68
CA SER A 48 -7.01 -0.86 -5.54
C SER A 48 -6.41 0.53 -5.49
N PHE A 49 -5.25 0.66 -4.86
CA PHE A 49 -4.54 1.93 -4.69
C PHE A 49 -3.13 1.74 -4.15
N TRP A 50 -2.28 2.75 -4.39
CA TRP A 50 -1.01 2.89 -3.69
C TRP A 50 -1.22 3.27 -2.22
N TYR A 51 -0.51 2.58 -1.35
CA TYR A 51 -0.60 2.69 0.10
C TYR A 51 0.79 2.82 0.72
N PHE A 52 1.00 3.87 1.52
CA PHE A 52 2.20 4.00 2.35
C PHE A 52 1.92 3.42 3.73
N ILE A 53 2.62 2.35 4.09
CA ILE A 53 2.51 1.69 5.39
C ILE A 53 3.32 2.46 6.41
N LYS A 54 2.65 3.06 7.39
CA LYS A 54 3.33 3.70 8.53
C LYS A 54 3.68 2.66 9.58
N GLN A 55 2.74 1.80 9.93
CA GLN A 55 2.92 0.70 10.86
C GLN A 55 1.76 -0.29 10.73
N THR A 56 1.90 -1.47 11.33
CA THR A 56 0.83 -2.47 11.38
C THR A 56 0.53 -2.79 12.84
N ASN A 57 -0.72 -2.63 13.27
CA ASN A 57 -1.14 -2.84 14.65
C ASN A 57 -2.45 -3.64 14.68
N ASN A 58 -2.54 -4.70 15.49
CA ASN A 58 -3.78 -5.45 15.75
C ASN A 58 -4.62 -5.76 14.49
N ASN A 59 -4.00 -6.37 13.47
CA ASN A 59 -4.63 -6.67 12.17
C ASN A 59 -5.14 -5.46 11.38
N THR A 60 -4.61 -4.27 11.67
CA THR A 60 -4.87 -3.03 10.97
C THR A 60 -3.56 -2.50 10.39
N LEU A 61 -3.56 -2.26 9.10
CA LEU A 61 -2.54 -1.52 8.39
C LEU A 61 -2.82 -0.04 8.64
N GLU A 62 -1.91 0.65 9.33
CA GLU A 62 -1.99 2.09 9.52
C GLU A 62 -1.07 2.79 8.54
N GLY A 63 -1.58 3.85 7.92
CA GLY A 63 -0.91 4.42 6.77
C GLY A 63 -1.82 5.31 5.95
N TYR A 64 -1.40 5.54 4.71
CA TYR A 64 -1.97 6.59 3.88
C TYR A 64 -2.21 6.07 2.46
N ILE A 65 -3.34 6.45 1.87
CA ILE A 65 -3.64 6.19 0.46
C ILE A 65 -3.16 7.38 -0.38
N LYS A 66 -2.56 7.13 -1.55
CA LYS A 66 -2.25 8.19 -2.52
C LYS A 66 -3.56 8.68 -3.16
N GLY A 67 -3.95 9.91 -2.85
CA GLY A 67 -5.02 10.65 -3.52
C GLY A 67 -4.46 11.63 -4.56
N LYS A 68 -5.35 12.39 -5.21
CA LYS A 68 -4.98 13.38 -6.24
C LYS A 68 -4.06 14.49 -5.70
N ASN A 69 -4.30 14.93 -4.46
CA ASN A 69 -3.61 16.07 -3.85
C ASN A 69 -2.61 15.66 -2.75
N GLY A 70 -2.20 14.39 -2.72
CA GLY A 70 -1.25 13.88 -1.72
C GLY A 70 -1.74 12.63 -0.99
N TRP A 71 -1.09 12.34 0.14
CA TRP A 71 -1.34 11.15 0.95
C TRP A 71 -2.42 11.42 2.00
N ILE A 72 -3.46 10.58 2.03
CA ILE A 72 -4.61 10.72 2.94
C ILE A 72 -4.57 9.57 3.94
N TYR A 73 -4.53 9.90 5.23
CA TYR A 73 -4.52 8.88 6.29
C TYR A 73 -5.76 8.00 6.21
N ARG A 74 -5.55 6.69 6.12
CA ARG A 74 -6.65 5.72 6.02
C ARG A 74 -6.21 4.36 6.57
N PRO A 75 -6.63 3.98 7.78
CA PRO A 75 -6.36 2.65 8.30
C PRO A 75 -7.18 1.60 7.54
N ILE A 76 -6.59 0.43 7.31
CA ILE A 76 -7.21 -0.68 6.57
C ILE A 76 -7.11 -1.96 7.40
N LYS A 77 -8.22 -2.65 7.60
CA LYS A 77 -8.19 -3.98 8.22
C LYS A 77 -7.55 -4.98 7.25
N ILE A 78 -6.52 -5.70 7.67
CA ILE A 78 -5.79 -6.67 6.83
C ILE A 78 -6.73 -7.72 6.24
N LYS A 79 -7.78 -8.12 6.98
CA LYS A 79 -8.80 -9.05 6.49
C LYS A 79 -9.55 -8.58 5.23
N ASN A 80 -9.51 -7.28 4.92
CA ASN A 80 -10.14 -6.70 3.73
C ASN A 80 -9.17 -6.65 2.53
N ILE A 81 -7.89 -6.92 2.74
CA ILE A 81 -6.88 -6.99 1.69
C ILE A 81 -6.97 -8.36 1.01
N ALA A 82 -6.97 -8.36 -0.32
CA ALA A 82 -6.92 -9.56 -1.14
C ALA A 82 -5.46 -9.96 -1.41
N SER A 83 -4.66 -8.97 -1.81
CA SER A 83 -3.27 -9.10 -2.26
C SER A 83 -2.56 -7.75 -2.18
N TYR A 84 -1.22 -7.76 -2.29
CA TYR A 84 -0.42 -6.55 -2.44
C TYR A 84 0.80 -6.79 -3.35
N TYR A 85 1.38 -5.70 -3.88
CA TYR A 85 2.61 -5.66 -4.69
C TYR A 85 3.60 -4.69 -4.06
#